data_AF-A0A8C3DSG0-F1
#
_entry.id   AF-A0A8C3DSG0-F1
#
_cell.length_a   1.000
_cell.length_b   1.000
_cell.length_c   1.000
_cell.angle_alpha   90.00
_cell.angle_beta   90.00
_cell.angle_gamma   90.00
#
_symmetry.space_group_name_H-M   'P 1'
#
loop_
_entity.id
_entity.type
_entity.pdbx_description
1 polymer ?
#
loop_
_entity_poly.entity_id
_entity_poly.type
_entity_poly.pdbx_seq_one_letter_code
_entity_poly.pdbx_strand_id
1 'polypeptide(L)'
;MKSRIPVILLACGSFNPTTNMHMRLFELARDHLHQTGRYRVIEGIMSPVNDNYGKKGLVSARHRVAMAKLALETSDWIRVDPWESEQETWTETVKVLRHHYNESLRVFQSKEFMRNKHPTERSTGESLSCQQSDVNVAVRKIANLLKPDKEILQNGDHVIIKTLSTFRNYIMEFDVGKEFEEDLSGVDDRKCMTTVSWDGDKLLCVQNGEKEGRGWTQWIEGDEMHLEIRVCGVTCKQVFKKVQ
;
A
#
# COMPACT_ATOMS: atom_id res chain seq x y z
N MET A 1 15.55 8.12 17.32
CA MET A 1 15.92 8.05 15.88
C MET A 1 14.65 7.76 15.10
N LYS A 2 14.30 8.55 14.06
CA LYS A 2 13.13 8.26 13.23
C LYS A 2 13.32 6.89 12.54
N SER A 3 12.32 6.01 12.61
CA SER A 3 12.39 4.71 11.92
C SER A 3 12.40 4.93 10.40
N ARG A 4 13.33 4.31 9.67
CA ARG A 4 13.38 4.39 8.21
C ARG A 4 12.36 3.45 7.58
N ILE A 5 11.70 3.88 6.51
CA ILE A 5 10.72 3.09 5.76
C ILE A 5 11.47 1.94 5.04
N PRO A 6 11.12 0.66 5.29
CA PRO A 6 11.75 -0.46 4.61
C PRO A 6 11.35 -0.51 3.13
N VAL A 7 12.30 -0.77 2.25
CA VAL A 7 12.07 -0.84 0.78
C VAL A 7 12.68 -2.10 0.22
N ILE A 8 11.94 -2.78 -0.65
CA ILE A 8 12.45 -3.86 -1.50
C ILE A 8 12.52 -3.33 -2.92
N LEU A 9 13.67 -3.45 -3.56
CA LEU A 9 13.86 -3.08 -4.96
C LEU A 9 13.54 -4.30 -5.84
N LEU A 10 12.72 -4.12 -6.88
CA LEU A 10 12.39 -5.19 -7.84
C LEU A 10 12.78 -4.73 -9.24
N ALA A 11 13.57 -5.55 -9.94
CA ALA A 11 13.84 -5.39 -11.37
C ALA A 11 13.29 -6.60 -12.12
N CYS A 12 12.25 -6.38 -12.93
CA CYS A 12 11.74 -7.36 -13.89
C CYS A 12 12.48 -7.14 -15.22
N GLY A 13 12.92 -8.21 -15.88
CA GLY A 13 13.64 -8.04 -17.13
C GLY A 13 14.01 -9.33 -17.84
N SER A 14 14.41 -9.21 -19.10
CA SER A 14 14.89 -10.37 -19.84
C SER A 14 16.16 -10.95 -19.24
N PHE A 15 17.13 -10.12 -18.84
CA PHE A 15 18.46 -10.56 -18.38
C PHE A 15 19.11 -11.54 -19.38
N ASN A 16 19.19 -11.10 -20.63
CA ASN A 16 19.55 -11.91 -21.80
C ASN A 16 20.74 -11.32 -22.58
N PRO A 17 21.98 -11.46 -22.10
CA PRO A 17 22.38 -12.02 -20.79
C PRO A 17 22.34 -10.96 -19.67
N THR A 18 22.49 -11.40 -18.42
CA THR A 18 22.73 -10.51 -17.27
C THR A 18 24.04 -9.75 -17.45
N THR A 19 24.10 -8.49 -17.03
CA THR A 19 25.28 -7.63 -17.12
C THR A 19 25.51 -6.87 -15.82
N ASN A 20 26.73 -6.37 -15.59
CA ASN A 20 27.08 -5.56 -14.42
C ASN A 20 26.21 -4.30 -14.27
N MET A 21 25.68 -3.77 -15.37
CA MET A 21 24.79 -2.60 -15.32
C MET A 21 23.45 -2.89 -14.64
N HIS A 22 22.94 -4.11 -14.75
CA HIS A 22 21.73 -4.52 -14.01
C HIS A 22 21.99 -4.48 -12.51
N MET A 23 23.18 -4.89 -12.06
CA MET A 23 23.56 -4.89 -10.65
C MET A 23 23.81 -3.46 -10.16
N ARG A 24 24.47 -2.66 -11.00
CA ARG A 24 24.72 -1.24 -10.72
C ARG A 24 23.42 -0.45 -10.54
N LEU A 25 22.35 -0.80 -11.25
CA LEU A 25 21.03 -0.19 -11.08
C LEU A 25 20.52 -0.35 -9.64
N PHE A 26 20.64 -1.53 -9.04
CA PHE A 26 20.26 -1.78 -7.65
C PHE A 26 21.09 -0.95 -6.68
N GLU A 27 22.42 -0.94 -6.86
CA GLU A 27 23.33 -0.16 -6.00
C GLU A 27 23.02 1.33 -6.04
N LEU A 28 22.83 1.90 -7.23
CA LEU A 28 22.50 3.32 -7.39
C LEU A 28 21.15 3.67 -6.75
N ALA A 29 20.14 2.82 -6.93
CA ALA A 29 18.83 3.03 -6.32
C ALA A 29 18.89 2.93 -4.79
N ARG A 30 19.66 1.97 -4.25
CA ARG A 30 19.89 1.80 -2.82
C ARG A 30 20.59 3.01 -2.21
N ASP A 31 21.70 3.44 -2.80
CA ASP A 31 22.47 4.60 -2.36
C ASP A 31 21.59 5.86 -2.33
N HIS A 32 20.84 6.10 -3.41
CA HIS A 32 19.95 7.26 -3.49
C HIS A 32 18.87 7.22 -2.39
N LEU A 33 18.19 6.08 -2.20
CA LEU A 33 17.15 5.94 -1.18
C LEU A 33 17.71 6.10 0.24
N HIS A 34 18.89 5.54 0.53
CA HIS A 34 19.55 5.69 1.82
C HIS A 34 20.00 7.13 2.08
N GLN A 35 20.53 7.83 1.06
CA GLN A 35 20.94 9.25 1.16
C GLN A 35 19.78 10.18 1.53
N THR A 36 18.54 9.84 1.16
CA THR A 36 17.37 10.63 1.59
C THR A 36 17.14 10.61 3.12
N GLY A 37 17.75 9.67 3.85
CA GLY A 37 17.53 9.45 5.28
C GLY A 37 16.15 8.89 5.65
N ARG A 38 15.23 8.76 4.67
CA ARG A 38 13.85 8.31 4.86
C ARG A 38 13.68 6.81 4.70
N TYR A 39 14.47 6.20 3.81
CA TYR A 39 14.29 4.81 3.41
C TYR A 39 15.46 3.93 3.85
N ARG A 40 15.16 2.65 4.09
CA ARG A 40 16.13 1.58 4.26
C ARG A 40 15.80 0.48 3.26
N VAL A 41 16.56 0.39 2.17
CA VAL A 41 16.52 -0.79 1.31
C VAL A 41 16.95 -2.01 2.11
N ILE A 42 16.08 -3.02 2.17
CA ILE A 42 16.29 -4.26 2.91
C ILE A 42 16.60 -5.45 2.00
N GLU A 43 16.26 -5.36 0.71
CA GLU A 43 16.44 -6.43 -0.26
C GLU A 43 16.33 -5.89 -1.70
N GLY A 44 17.02 -6.54 -2.64
CA GLY A 44 16.82 -6.42 -4.07
C GLY A 44 16.38 -7.75 -4.68
N ILE A 45 15.48 -7.71 -5.66
CA ILE A 45 14.96 -8.89 -6.35
C ILE A 45 15.14 -8.69 -7.85
N MET A 46 15.92 -9.57 -8.47
CA MET A 46 15.94 -9.75 -9.92
C MET A 46 14.91 -10.80 -10.31
N SER A 47 13.90 -10.42 -11.09
CA SER A 47 12.83 -11.29 -11.59
C SER A 47 12.98 -11.51 -13.10
N PRO A 48 13.58 -12.63 -13.54
CA PRO A 48 13.70 -12.92 -14.97
C PRO A 48 12.33 -13.16 -15.60
N VAL A 49 12.10 -12.55 -16.76
CA VAL A 49 10.84 -12.72 -17.51
C VAL A 49 10.66 -14.16 -17.97
N ASN A 50 9.43 -14.61 -18.16
CA ASN A 50 9.11 -15.89 -18.79
C ASN A 50 9.51 -15.94 -20.28
N ASP A 51 9.76 -17.15 -20.80
CA ASP A 51 10.18 -17.37 -22.20
C ASP A 51 9.09 -16.97 -23.21
N ASN A 52 7.82 -17.04 -22.82
CA ASN A 52 6.69 -16.61 -23.64
C ASN A 52 6.55 -15.08 -23.74
N TYR A 53 7.50 -14.30 -23.21
CA TYR A 53 7.57 -12.84 -23.45
C TYR A 53 7.71 -12.49 -24.94
N GLY A 54 8.21 -13.42 -25.76
CA GLY A 54 8.23 -13.27 -27.21
C GLY A 54 9.33 -12.36 -27.76
N LYS A 55 10.35 -12.03 -26.95
CA LYS A 55 11.53 -11.30 -27.45
C LYS A 55 12.37 -12.20 -28.38
N LYS A 56 12.64 -11.74 -29.60
CA LYS A 56 13.50 -12.48 -30.55
C LYS A 56 14.89 -12.73 -29.95
N GLY A 57 15.36 -13.96 -30.01
CA GLY A 57 16.67 -14.38 -29.48
C GLY A 57 16.73 -14.45 -27.94
N LEU A 58 15.59 -14.56 -27.27
CA LEU A 58 15.55 -14.79 -25.83
C LEU A 58 16.08 -16.20 -25.51
N VAL A 59 17.20 -16.28 -24.77
CA VAL A 59 17.70 -17.54 -24.22
C VAL A 59 16.70 -18.05 -23.20
N SER A 60 16.57 -19.38 -23.04
CA SER A 60 15.61 -19.98 -22.10
C SER A 60 15.76 -19.42 -20.67
N ALA A 61 14.65 -19.31 -19.96
CA ALA A 61 14.54 -18.86 -18.58
C ALA A 61 15.52 -19.59 -17.66
N ARG A 62 15.64 -20.91 -17.82
CA ARG A 62 16.59 -21.75 -17.06
C ARG A 62 18.01 -21.19 -17.09
N HIS A 63 18.50 -20.87 -18.28
CA HIS A 63 19.86 -20.33 -18.46
C HIS A 63 19.98 -18.89 -17.96
N ARG A 64 18.95 -18.05 -18.17
CA ARG A 64 18.95 -16.66 -17.69
C ARG A 64 18.94 -16.57 -16.16
N VAL A 65 18.12 -17.39 -15.50
CA VAL A 65 18.11 -17.54 -14.03
C VAL A 65 19.48 -18.01 -13.53
N ALA A 66 20.08 -19.02 -14.17
CA ALA A 66 21.41 -19.50 -13.77
C ALA A 66 22.50 -18.43 -13.92
N MET A 67 22.53 -17.71 -15.05
CA MET A 67 23.46 -16.60 -15.26
C MET A 67 23.24 -15.47 -14.26
N ALA A 68 21.99 -15.11 -13.96
CA ALA A 68 21.68 -14.09 -12.96
C ALA A 68 22.12 -14.52 -11.56
N LYS A 69 21.96 -15.79 -11.18
CA LYS A 69 22.42 -16.31 -9.89
C LYS A 69 23.94 -16.26 -9.75
N LEU A 70 24.67 -16.66 -10.79
CA LEU A 70 26.14 -16.55 -10.81
C LEU A 70 26.62 -15.09 -10.78
N ALA A 71 25.96 -14.20 -11.51
CA ALA A 71 26.27 -12.76 -11.49
C ALA A 71 26.01 -12.11 -10.12
N LEU A 72 25.19 -12.74 -9.29
CA LEU A 72 24.80 -12.30 -7.95
C LEU A 72 25.50 -13.04 -6.80
N GLU A 73 26.42 -13.96 -7.11
CA GLU A 73 27.04 -14.83 -6.11
C GLU A 73 27.72 -14.05 -4.97
N THR A 74 28.25 -12.87 -5.26
CA THR A 74 28.92 -11.99 -4.30
C THR A 74 28.00 -10.97 -3.63
N SER A 75 26.74 -10.88 -4.02
CA SER A 75 25.77 -9.96 -3.41
C SER A 75 25.15 -10.59 -2.17
N ASP A 76 25.12 -9.83 -1.08
CA ASP A 76 24.52 -10.23 0.20
C ASP A 76 23.07 -9.75 0.37
N TRP A 77 22.57 -8.93 -0.56
CA TRP A 77 21.29 -8.22 -0.42
C TRP A 77 20.39 -8.28 -1.64
N ILE A 78 20.90 -8.68 -2.81
CA ILE A 78 20.13 -8.87 -4.03
C ILE A 78 20.03 -10.37 -4.30
N ARG A 79 18.83 -10.87 -4.58
CA ARG A 79 18.60 -12.26 -4.98
C ARG A 79 17.91 -12.36 -6.33
N VAL A 80 18.03 -13.52 -6.97
CA VAL A 80 17.21 -13.90 -8.11
C VAL A 80 15.97 -14.62 -7.61
N ASP A 81 14.80 -14.20 -8.09
CA ASP A 81 13.54 -14.93 -7.90
C ASP A 81 13.04 -15.46 -9.26
N PRO A 82 12.97 -16.79 -9.45
CA PRO A 82 12.56 -17.35 -10.72
C PRO A 82 11.03 -17.40 -10.91
N TRP A 83 10.23 -16.95 -9.93
CA TRP A 83 8.76 -17.13 -9.96
C TRP A 83 8.12 -16.66 -11.26
N GLU A 84 8.45 -15.45 -11.74
CA GLU A 84 7.91 -14.93 -13.01
C GLU A 84 8.27 -15.85 -14.19
N SER A 85 9.50 -16.32 -14.22
CA SER A 85 10.01 -17.16 -15.30
C SER A 85 9.41 -18.57 -15.30
N GLU A 86 8.97 -19.05 -14.14
CA GLU A 86 8.38 -20.38 -13.91
C GLU A 86 6.87 -20.42 -14.20
N GLN A 87 6.23 -19.27 -14.48
CA GLN A 87 4.83 -19.25 -14.88
C GLN A 87 4.62 -19.92 -16.25
N GLU A 88 3.43 -20.48 -16.49
CA GLU A 88 3.12 -21.15 -17.78
C GLU A 88 3.16 -20.18 -18.96
N THR A 89 2.75 -18.93 -18.74
CA THR A 89 2.73 -17.87 -19.76
C THR A 89 3.45 -16.62 -19.28
N TRP A 90 3.73 -15.72 -20.22
CA TRP A 90 4.19 -14.38 -19.87
C TRP A 90 3.25 -13.73 -18.86
N THR A 91 3.85 -13.11 -17.85
CA THR A 91 3.16 -12.52 -16.73
C THR A 91 3.40 -11.02 -16.72
N GLU A 92 2.32 -10.25 -16.64
CA GLU A 92 2.39 -8.80 -16.55
C GLU A 92 3.16 -8.38 -15.29
N THR A 93 4.01 -7.36 -15.41
CA THR A 93 4.83 -6.84 -14.30
C THR A 93 4.01 -6.52 -13.04
N VAL A 94 2.74 -6.10 -13.19
CA VAL A 94 1.84 -5.85 -12.05
C VAL A 94 1.52 -7.11 -11.24
N LYS A 95 1.45 -8.28 -11.89
CA LYS A 95 1.24 -9.58 -11.23
C LYS A 95 2.52 -10.03 -10.52
N VAL A 96 3.68 -9.79 -11.12
CA VAL A 96 5.00 -10.03 -10.51
C VAL A 96 5.21 -9.18 -9.25
N LEU A 97 4.92 -7.87 -9.34
CA LEU A 97 4.93 -6.95 -8.19
C LEU A 97 4.01 -7.44 -7.07
N ARG A 98 2.78 -7.87 -7.42
CA ARG A 98 1.82 -8.38 -6.42
C ARG A 98 2.32 -9.66 -5.76
N HIS A 99 2.90 -10.58 -6.53
CA HIS A 99 3.48 -11.81 -5.99
C HIS A 99 4.58 -11.50 -4.96
N HIS A 100 5.59 -10.72 -5.33
CA HIS A 100 6.69 -10.41 -4.41
C HIS A 100 6.24 -9.56 -3.22
N TYR A 101 5.27 -8.68 -3.40
CA TYR A 101 4.67 -7.95 -2.28
C TYR A 101 4.00 -8.92 -1.27
N ASN A 102 3.17 -9.84 -1.77
CA ASN A 102 2.49 -10.83 -0.93
C ASN A 102 3.49 -11.78 -0.22
N GLU A 103 4.52 -12.24 -0.93
CA GLU A 103 5.58 -13.06 -0.33
C GLU A 103 6.35 -12.29 0.73
N SER A 104 6.69 -11.03 0.48
CA SER A 104 7.36 -10.17 1.45
C SER A 104 6.53 -9.96 2.71
N LEU A 105 5.21 -9.75 2.55
CA LEU A 105 4.28 -9.66 3.68
C LEU A 105 4.21 -10.98 4.46
N ARG A 106 4.16 -12.13 3.79
CA ARG A 106 4.16 -13.45 4.44
C ARG A 106 5.43 -13.68 5.24
N VAL A 107 6.60 -13.37 4.66
CA VAL A 107 7.89 -13.49 5.35
C VAL A 107 7.94 -12.54 6.54
N PHE A 108 7.49 -11.30 6.39
CA PHE A 108 7.45 -10.33 7.49
C PHE A 108 6.53 -10.79 8.63
N GLN A 109 5.31 -11.23 8.30
CA GLN A 109 4.35 -11.78 9.25
C GLN A 109 4.88 -13.05 9.92
N SER A 110 5.55 -13.93 9.18
CA SER A 110 6.14 -15.15 9.75
C SER A 110 7.29 -14.85 10.71
N LYS A 111 8.13 -13.85 10.41
CA LYS A 111 9.21 -13.39 11.32
C LYS A 111 8.64 -12.72 12.57
N GLU A 112 7.59 -11.92 12.44
CA GLU A 112 6.85 -11.35 13.58
C GLU A 112 6.10 -12.42 14.38
N PHE A 113 5.52 -13.42 13.73
CA PHE A 113 4.84 -14.56 14.36
C PHE A 113 5.81 -15.47 15.12
N MET A 114 6.99 -15.72 14.56
CA MET A 114 8.06 -16.45 15.24
C MET A 114 8.64 -15.66 16.42
N ARG A 115 8.58 -14.32 16.37
CA ARG A 115 8.90 -13.45 17.51
C ARG A 115 7.79 -13.43 18.57
N ASN A 116 6.54 -13.63 18.17
CA ASN A 116 5.35 -13.50 19.00
C ASN A 116 4.60 -14.84 19.13
N LYS A 117 5.24 -15.89 19.65
CA LYS A 117 4.52 -17.10 20.10
C LYS A 117 3.59 -16.77 21.29
N HIS A 118 2.38 -16.30 20.99
CA HIS A 118 1.13 -16.59 21.69
C HIS A 118 -0.05 -16.39 20.69
N PRO A 119 -1.06 -17.28 20.65
CA PRO A 119 -1.94 -17.43 19.49
C PRO A 119 -3.27 -16.66 19.64
N THR A 120 -3.77 -16.00 18.58
CA THR A 120 -5.23 -15.91 18.32
C THR A 120 -5.58 -15.53 16.87
N GLU A 121 -6.79 -15.90 16.46
CA GLU A 121 -7.26 -16.22 15.11
C GLU A 121 -7.91 -15.08 14.29
N ARG A 122 -8.23 -15.41 13.03
CA ARG A 122 -8.66 -14.58 11.87
C ARG A 122 -10.14 -14.11 11.90
N SER A 123 -10.45 -13.08 11.11
CA SER A 123 -11.78 -12.93 10.47
C SER A 123 -11.78 -12.18 9.12
N THR A 124 -12.77 -12.49 8.29
CA THR A 124 -12.98 -12.19 6.86
C THR A 124 -13.74 -10.88 6.60
N GLY A 125 -13.61 -10.31 5.39
CA GLY A 125 -14.37 -9.12 4.97
C GLY A 125 -14.13 -8.85 3.49
N GLU A 126 -15.20 -8.90 2.69
CA GLU A 126 -15.19 -8.73 1.23
C GLU A 126 -15.19 -7.24 0.83
N SER A 127 -14.52 -6.93 -0.28
CA SER A 127 -14.43 -5.59 -0.84
C SER A 127 -14.81 -5.60 -2.33
N LEU A 128 -15.77 -4.77 -2.72
CA LEU A 128 -16.10 -4.52 -4.13
C LEU A 128 -16.06 -3.02 -4.48
N SER A 129 -15.93 -2.77 -5.78
CA SER A 129 -15.08 -1.76 -6.42
C SER A 129 -15.67 -0.36 -6.58
N CYS A 130 -14.88 0.68 -6.28
CA CYS A 130 -15.10 2.05 -6.76
C CYS A 130 -14.41 2.25 -8.14
N GLN A 131 -15.19 2.56 -9.18
CA GLN A 131 -14.72 2.69 -10.58
C GLN A 131 -14.41 4.12 -11.05
N GLN A 132 -14.53 5.14 -10.21
CA GLN A 132 -14.20 6.52 -10.61
C GLN A 132 -13.44 7.22 -9.49
N SER A 133 -12.11 7.27 -9.61
CA SER A 133 -11.31 8.21 -8.83
C SER A 133 -9.95 8.42 -9.48
N ASP A 134 -9.47 9.66 -9.51
CA ASP A 134 -8.11 10.03 -9.92
C ASP A 134 -7.00 9.43 -9.02
N VAL A 135 -7.39 8.68 -7.99
CA VAL A 135 -6.50 7.84 -7.19
C VAL A 135 -5.96 6.70 -8.05
N ASN A 136 -4.65 6.53 -8.11
CA ASN A 136 -3.97 5.52 -8.94
C ASN A 136 -4.58 4.11 -8.77
N VAL A 137 -4.78 3.38 -9.87
CA VAL A 137 -5.30 1.99 -9.91
C VAL A 137 -4.61 1.07 -8.90
N ALA A 138 -3.31 1.21 -8.69
CA ALA A 138 -2.54 0.45 -7.71
C ALA A 138 -2.98 0.76 -6.28
N VAL A 139 -3.16 2.04 -5.95
CA VAL A 139 -3.64 2.51 -4.64
C VAL A 139 -5.08 2.05 -4.40
N ARG A 140 -5.95 2.08 -5.42
CA ARG A 140 -7.33 1.56 -5.31
C ARG A 140 -7.38 0.07 -5.00
N LYS A 141 -6.55 -0.73 -5.68
CA LYS A 141 -6.47 -2.18 -5.44
C LYS A 141 -5.93 -2.50 -4.05
N ILE A 142 -4.99 -1.71 -3.55
CA ILE A 142 -4.48 -1.86 -2.18
C ILE A 142 -5.57 -1.46 -1.19
N ALA A 143 -6.21 -0.30 -1.36
CA ALA A 143 -7.26 0.20 -0.47
C ALA A 143 -8.42 -0.79 -0.29
N ASN A 144 -8.82 -1.50 -1.35
CA ASN A 144 -9.85 -2.53 -1.26
C ASN A 144 -9.45 -3.70 -0.34
N LEU A 145 -8.16 -4.02 -0.23
CA LEU A 145 -7.67 -5.11 0.62
C LEU A 145 -7.43 -4.67 2.07
N LEU A 146 -7.54 -3.37 2.36
CA LEU A 146 -7.33 -2.84 3.71
C LEU A 146 -8.59 -2.98 4.54
N LYS A 147 -8.39 -3.37 5.79
CA LYS A 147 -9.38 -3.26 6.85
C LYS A 147 -8.87 -2.21 7.83
N PRO A 148 -9.16 -0.93 7.59
CA PRO A 148 -8.68 0.12 8.48
C PRO A 148 -9.41 0.05 9.82
N ASP A 149 -8.69 0.34 10.90
CA ASP A 149 -9.25 0.58 12.22
C ASP A 149 -9.44 2.08 12.45
N LYS A 150 -10.28 2.42 13.43
CA LYS A 150 -10.59 3.81 13.80
C LYS A 150 -10.30 4.02 15.28
N GLU A 151 -9.37 4.92 15.56
CA GLU A 151 -9.12 5.43 16.91
C GLU A 151 -9.62 6.87 16.96
N ILE A 152 -10.62 7.12 17.80
CA ILE A 152 -11.28 8.43 17.92
C ILE A 152 -11.07 8.96 19.33
N LEU A 153 -10.51 10.16 19.42
CA LEU A 153 -10.31 10.90 20.66
C LEU A 153 -11.12 12.18 20.55
N GLN A 154 -12.08 12.37 21.44
CA GLN A 154 -12.91 13.57 21.49
C GLN A 154 -12.76 14.24 22.86
N ASN A 155 -12.36 15.51 22.85
CA ASN A 155 -12.25 16.36 24.03
C ASN A 155 -13.06 17.65 23.81
N GLY A 156 -14.33 17.62 24.22
CA GLY A 156 -15.29 18.67 23.89
C GLY A 156 -15.51 18.75 22.38
N ASP A 157 -15.26 19.94 21.81
CA ASP A 157 -15.36 20.19 20.37
C ASP A 157 -14.08 19.86 19.60
N HIS A 158 -12.98 19.56 20.30
CA HIS A 158 -11.74 19.14 19.66
C HIS A 158 -11.75 17.63 19.43
N VAL A 159 -11.57 17.21 18.17
CA VAL A 159 -11.69 15.82 17.74
C VAL A 159 -10.46 15.39 16.94
N ILE A 160 -9.92 14.23 17.30
CA ILE A 160 -8.86 13.55 16.56
C ILE A 160 -9.39 12.20 16.08
N ILE A 161 -9.41 12.00 14.77
CA ILE A 161 -9.78 10.73 14.13
C ILE A 161 -8.55 10.16 13.43
N LYS A 162 -8.07 9.02 13.92
CA LYS A 162 -7.00 8.26 13.27
C LYS A 162 -7.61 7.07 12.56
N THR A 163 -7.45 7.04 11.25
CA THR A 163 -7.72 5.87 10.41
C THR A 163 -6.42 5.11 10.26
N LEU A 164 -6.34 3.95 10.89
CA LEU A 164 -5.13 3.15 10.97
C LEU A 164 -5.24 1.98 10.00
N SER A 165 -4.26 1.79 9.13
CA SER A 165 -4.20 0.61 8.26
C SER A 165 -2.78 0.12 8.14
N THR A 166 -2.62 -1.13 7.68
CA THR A 166 -1.30 -1.71 7.44
C THR A 166 -0.53 -1.04 6.30
N PHE A 167 -1.18 -0.23 5.48
CA PHE A 167 -0.57 0.42 4.32
C PHE A 167 -0.29 1.90 4.55
N ARG A 168 -1.30 2.64 5.02
CA ARG A 168 -1.19 4.08 5.25
C ARG A 168 -2.19 4.51 6.32
N ASN A 169 -1.70 5.31 7.25
CA ASN A 169 -2.54 5.93 8.27
C ASN A 169 -2.95 7.32 7.79
N TYR A 170 -4.17 7.70 8.13
CA TYR A 170 -4.71 9.03 7.90
C TYR A 170 -5.16 9.60 9.24
N ILE A 171 -4.65 10.78 9.60
CA ILE A 171 -4.96 11.43 10.88
C ILE A 171 -5.60 12.76 10.56
N MET A 172 -6.76 12.99 11.17
CA MET A 172 -7.54 14.20 11.03
C MET A 172 -7.74 14.78 12.42
N GLU A 173 -7.38 16.05 12.60
CA GLU A 173 -7.48 16.78 13.86
C GLU A 173 -8.15 18.12 13.56
N PHE A 174 -9.25 18.40 14.26
CA PHE A 174 -10.09 19.57 13.98
C PHE A 174 -10.91 19.98 15.19
N ASP A 175 -11.38 21.21 15.16
CA ASP A 175 -12.42 21.70 16.06
C ASP A 175 -13.76 21.69 15.31
N VAL A 176 -14.79 21.11 15.92
CA VAL A 176 -16.15 21.07 15.35
C VAL A 176 -16.66 22.49 15.09
N GLY A 177 -17.27 22.70 13.93
CA GLY A 177 -17.82 23.97 13.47
C GLY A 177 -16.81 24.95 12.88
N LYS A 178 -15.51 24.63 12.90
CA LYS A 178 -14.46 25.46 12.31
C LYS A 178 -13.96 24.87 11.00
N GLU A 179 -13.79 25.74 10.01
CA GLU A 179 -13.17 25.38 8.74
C GLU A 179 -11.64 25.28 8.91
N PHE A 180 -11.03 24.29 8.27
CA PHE A 180 -9.58 24.08 8.26
C PHE A 180 -9.09 23.57 6.89
N GLU A 181 -7.81 23.78 6.59
CA GLU A 181 -7.17 23.18 5.42
C GLU A 181 -6.81 21.72 5.74
N GLU A 182 -7.45 20.79 5.03
CA GLU A 182 -7.20 19.35 5.15
C GLU A 182 -6.22 18.91 4.06
N ASP A 183 -5.04 18.43 4.47
CA ASP A 183 -4.06 17.81 3.58
C ASP A 183 -4.40 16.33 3.40
N LEU A 184 -4.86 15.97 2.20
CA LEU A 184 -5.21 14.61 1.82
C LEU A 184 -4.05 13.93 1.07
N SER A 185 -2.82 14.40 1.33
CA SER A 185 -1.60 13.74 0.87
C SER A 185 -1.59 12.28 1.31
N GLY A 186 -1.46 11.42 0.31
CA GLY A 186 -1.50 9.98 0.48
C GLY A 186 -2.88 9.32 0.46
N VAL A 187 -3.98 10.07 0.32
CA VAL A 187 -5.28 9.55 -0.10
C VAL A 187 -5.43 9.77 -1.60
N ASP A 188 -5.59 11.02 -2.01
CA ASP A 188 -5.70 11.44 -3.41
C ASP A 188 -4.81 12.65 -3.76
N ASP A 189 -3.89 13.00 -2.85
CA ASP A 189 -2.87 14.05 -3.02
C ASP A 189 -3.45 15.44 -3.32
N ARG A 190 -4.62 15.72 -2.74
CA ARG A 190 -5.32 17.01 -2.82
C ARG A 190 -5.35 17.74 -1.49
N LYS A 191 -5.78 18.99 -1.53
CA LYS A 191 -6.15 19.78 -0.36
C LYS A 191 -7.61 20.18 -0.46
N CYS A 192 -8.29 20.19 0.68
CA CYS A 192 -9.67 20.65 0.78
C CYS A 192 -9.82 21.67 1.91
N MET A 193 -10.77 22.58 1.77
CA MET A 193 -11.27 23.37 2.89
C MET A 193 -12.41 22.57 3.52
N THR A 194 -12.16 22.08 4.71
CA THR A 194 -13.01 21.06 5.35
C THR A 194 -13.67 21.63 6.58
N THR A 195 -14.97 21.38 6.72
CA THR A 195 -15.74 21.74 7.90
C THR A 195 -16.49 20.50 8.40
N VAL A 196 -16.40 20.26 9.71
CA VAL A 196 -17.11 19.16 10.38
C VAL A 196 -18.09 19.75 11.38
N SER A 197 -19.35 19.33 11.35
CA SER A 197 -20.42 19.85 12.19
C SER A 197 -21.34 18.73 12.69
N TRP A 198 -21.96 18.94 13.84
CA TRP A 198 -23.04 18.09 14.32
C TRP A 198 -24.34 18.37 13.57
N ASP A 199 -25.01 17.30 13.12
CA ASP A 199 -26.38 17.29 12.63
C ASP A 199 -27.15 16.26 13.44
N GLY A 200 -27.77 16.71 14.53
CA GLY A 200 -28.36 15.84 15.54
C GLY A 200 -27.33 14.91 16.18
N ASP A 201 -27.50 13.61 15.98
CA ASP A 201 -26.62 12.54 16.48
C ASP A 201 -25.53 12.13 15.47
N LYS A 202 -25.46 12.82 14.32
CA LYS A 202 -24.51 12.52 13.25
C LYS A 202 -23.44 13.59 13.14
N LEU A 203 -22.23 13.15 12.85
CA LEU A 203 -21.12 14.02 12.51
C LEU A 203 -21.05 14.15 10.99
N LEU A 204 -21.35 15.33 10.47
CA LEU A 204 -21.33 15.65 9.05
C LEU A 204 -20.02 16.36 8.70
N CYS A 205 -19.35 15.90 7.66
CA CYS A 205 -18.17 16.54 7.10
C CYS A 205 -18.39 16.93 5.64
N VAL A 206 -18.03 18.18 5.32
CA VAL A 206 -18.03 18.73 3.97
C VAL A 206 -16.59 19.10 3.61
N GLN A 207 -16.09 18.57 2.49
CA GLN A 207 -14.74 18.79 1.99
C GLN A 207 -14.81 19.60 0.69
N ASN A 208 -14.69 20.92 0.79
CA ASN A 208 -14.76 21.80 -0.38
C ASN A 208 -13.42 21.82 -1.12
N GLY A 209 -13.44 21.55 -2.43
CA GLY A 209 -12.24 21.49 -3.25
C GLY A 209 -12.57 21.16 -4.71
N GLU A 210 -11.64 20.49 -5.40
CA GLU A 210 -11.79 20.13 -6.82
C GLU A 210 -12.98 19.19 -7.10
N LYS A 211 -13.35 18.35 -6.13
CA LYS A 211 -14.41 17.34 -6.30
C LYS A 211 -15.73 17.80 -5.68
N GLU A 212 -16.78 17.82 -6.50
CA GLU A 212 -18.12 18.15 -6.03
C GLU A 212 -18.70 17.08 -5.11
N GLY A 213 -19.48 17.52 -4.11
CA GLY A 213 -20.18 16.62 -3.18
C GLY A 213 -19.25 15.73 -2.35
N ARG A 214 -18.00 16.13 -2.15
CA ARG A 214 -17.02 15.39 -1.35
C ARG A 214 -17.28 15.61 0.15
N GLY A 215 -17.35 14.53 0.91
CA GLY A 215 -17.53 14.57 2.35
C GLY A 215 -17.87 13.21 2.94
N TRP A 216 -18.23 13.19 4.22
CA TRP A 216 -18.65 11.97 4.89
C TRP A 216 -19.65 12.26 6.00
N THR A 217 -20.41 11.24 6.41
CA THR A 217 -21.28 11.27 7.59
C THR A 217 -20.95 10.08 8.47
N GLN A 218 -20.75 10.33 9.76
CA GLN A 218 -20.46 9.32 10.77
C GLN A 218 -21.53 9.33 11.86
N TRP A 219 -21.99 8.16 12.28
CA TRP A 219 -22.96 8.02 13.37
C TRP A 219 -22.79 6.68 14.08
N ILE A 220 -23.46 6.51 15.22
CA ILE A 220 -23.38 5.29 16.04
C ILE A 220 -24.78 4.67 16.16
N GLU A 221 -24.87 3.37 15.94
CA GLU A 221 -26.07 2.56 16.22
C GLU A 221 -25.64 1.37 17.10
N GLY A 222 -26.00 1.40 18.38
CA GLY A 222 -25.61 0.34 19.32
C GLY A 222 -24.09 0.26 19.55
N ASP A 223 -23.49 -0.90 19.27
CA ASP A 223 -22.04 -1.15 19.34
C ASP A 223 -21.30 -0.86 18.02
N GLU A 224 -22.03 -0.40 17.00
CA GLU A 224 -21.53 -0.19 15.65
C GLU A 224 -21.38 1.31 15.33
N MET A 225 -20.21 1.67 14.79
CA MET A 225 -19.97 2.96 14.19
C MET A 225 -20.15 2.85 12.68
N HIS A 226 -21.04 3.65 12.13
CA HIS A 226 -21.30 3.74 10.70
C HIS A 226 -20.59 4.94 10.10
N LEU A 227 -20.01 4.75 8.92
CA LEU A 227 -19.37 5.79 8.15
C LEU A 227 -19.81 5.71 6.69
N GLU A 228 -20.40 6.78 6.19
CA GLU A 228 -20.76 6.96 4.79
C GLU A 228 -19.86 8.02 4.16
N ILE A 229 -19.10 7.65 3.13
CA ILE A 229 -18.19 8.54 2.40
C ILE A 229 -18.79 8.84 1.03
N ARG A 230 -18.82 10.11 0.64
CA ARG A 230 -19.44 10.60 -0.59
C ARG A 230 -18.44 11.42 -1.40
N VAL A 231 -18.48 11.26 -2.72
CA VAL A 231 -17.74 12.12 -3.67
C VAL A 231 -18.34 11.96 -5.07
N CYS A 232 -18.60 13.07 -5.76
CA CYS A 232 -19.12 13.07 -7.14
C CYS A 232 -20.35 12.15 -7.36
N GLY A 233 -21.28 12.12 -6.40
CA GLY A 233 -22.48 11.27 -6.45
C GLY A 233 -22.24 9.78 -6.16
N VAL A 234 -21.00 9.36 -5.90
CA VAL A 234 -20.63 8.00 -5.48
C VAL A 234 -20.63 7.91 -3.96
N THR A 235 -21.10 6.78 -3.43
CA THR A 235 -21.17 6.52 -1.99
C THR A 235 -20.49 5.21 -1.60
N CYS A 236 -19.70 5.24 -0.53
CA CYS A 236 -19.09 4.08 0.12
C CYS A 236 -19.56 4.00 1.57
N LYS A 237 -19.85 2.80 2.06
CA LYS A 237 -20.30 2.57 3.44
C LYS A 237 -19.33 1.64 4.17
N GLN A 238 -18.98 2.01 5.40
CA GLN A 238 -18.15 1.22 6.29
C GLN A 238 -18.83 1.11 7.65
N VAL A 239 -18.69 -0.05 8.29
CA VAL A 239 -19.23 -0.33 9.63
C VAL A 239 -18.10 -0.89 10.48
N PHE A 240 -17.95 -0.37 11.70
CA PHE A 240 -16.90 -0.73 12.63
C PHE A 240 -17.52 -1.14 13.96
N LYS A 241 -17.01 -2.20 14.59
CA LYS A 241 -17.42 -2.58 15.94
C LYS A 241 -16.49 -1.98 16.97
N LYS A 242 -17.05 -1.46 18.06
CA LYS A 242 -16.26 -1.00 19.21
C LYS A 242 -15.55 -2.18 19.86
N VAL A 243 -14.24 -2.08 20.01
CA VAL A 243 -13.41 -3.06 20.71
C VAL A 243 -13.05 -2.50 22.08
N GLN A 244 -13.04 -3.34 23.13
CA GLN A 244 -12.66 -2.97 24.50
C GLN A 244 -11.15 -2.90 24.69
#